data_AF-A0A2D9VTM7-F1
#
_entry.id   AF-A0A2D9VTM7-F1
#
_cell.length_a   1.000
_cell.length_b   1.000
_cell.length_c   1.000
_cell.angle_alpha   90.00
_cell.angle_beta   90.00
_cell.angle_gamma   90.00
#
_symmetry.space_group_name_H-M   'P 1'
#
loop_
_entity.id
_entity.type
_entity.pdbx_description
1 polymer ?
#
loop_
_entity_poly.entity_id
_entity_poly.type
_entity_poly.pdbx_seq_one_letter_code
_entity_poly.pdbx_strand_id
1 'polypeptide(L)'
;MKVFHGTTWNVKPDRMGDFIKYCAKAAELHKSLGAEDVRLMSTIAGGPQTQFMYVMVVESEEAFGSLMKTLNNSAEWSALNKEFFADPCGEVVNASLRQDIFS
;
A
#
# COMPACT_ATOMS: atom_id res chain seq x y z
N MET A 1 15.64 0.79 -13.05
CA MET A 1 14.27 0.68 -13.58
C MET A 1 13.32 0.79 -12.41
N LYS A 2 12.22 1.50 -12.59
CA LYS A 2 11.25 1.73 -11.51
C LYS A 2 10.56 0.44 -11.13
N VAL A 3 10.23 0.34 -9.85
CA VAL A 3 9.51 -0.79 -9.29
C VAL A 3 8.20 -0.35 -8.64
N PHE A 4 7.25 -1.27 -8.65
CA PHE A 4 5.87 -1.10 -8.24
C PHE A 4 5.56 -2.15 -7.18
N HIS A 5 5.46 -1.73 -5.93
CA HIS A 5 5.02 -2.61 -4.86
C HIS A 5 3.51 -2.48 -4.71
N GLY A 6 2.79 -3.49 -5.19
CA GLY A 6 1.34 -3.55 -5.19
C GLY A 6 0.81 -4.54 -4.15
N THR A 7 -0.19 -4.11 -3.39
CA THR A 7 -0.99 -4.98 -2.51
C THR A 7 -2.45 -4.92 -2.93
N THR A 8 -3.06 -6.09 -3.14
CA THR A 8 -4.48 -6.24 -3.41
C THR A 8 -5.18 -6.61 -2.11
N TRP A 9 -6.26 -5.91 -1.80
CA TRP A 9 -7.01 -6.07 -0.56
C TRP A 9 -8.45 -6.43 -0.84
N ASN A 10 -9.04 -7.27 -0.01
CA ASN A 10 -10.48 -7.46 0.07
C ASN A 10 -10.98 -6.72 1.32
N VAL A 11 -11.79 -5.69 1.12
CA VAL A 11 -12.21 -4.73 2.16
C VAL A 11 -13.65 -5.00 2.55
N LYS A 12 -13.95 -4.98 3.85
CA LYS A 12 -15.33 -5.12 4.35
C LYS A 12 -16.20 -3.98 3.78
N PRO A 13 -17.37 -4.27 3.17
CA PRO A 13 -18.18 -3.25 2.49
C PRO A 13 -18.54 -2.04 3.38
N ASP A 14 -18.83 -2.28 4.65
CA ASP A 14 -19.20 -1.27 5.65
C ASP A 14 -18.01 -0.47 6.19
N ARG A 15 -16.77 -0.84 5.84
CA ARG A 15 -15.52 -0.24 6.34
C ARG A 15 -14.62 0.32 5.25
N MET A 16 -15.10 0.43 4.00
CA MET A 16 -14.35 1.00 2.88
C MET A 16 -13.80 2.40 3.17
N GLY A 17 -14.58 3.25 3.84
CA GLY A 17 -14.15 4.60 4.22
C GLY A 17 -12.96 4.60 5.20
N ASP A 18 -12.90 3.64 6.12
CA ASP A 18 -11.77 3.50 7.05
C ASP A 18 -10.51 3.01 6.34
N PHE A 19 -10.67 2.06 5.40
CA PHE A 19 -9.57 1.60 4.56
C PHE A 19 -8.95 2.74 3.73
N ILE A 20 -9.79 3.58 3.12
CA ILE A 20 -9.31 4.74 2.34
C ILE A 20 -8.53 5.72 3.24
N LYS A 21 -9.02 6.01 4.45
CA LYS A 21 -8.31 6.87 5.42
C LYS A 21 -6.96 6.27 5.85
N TYR A 22 -6.93 4.97 6.10
CA TYR A 22 -5.69 4.25 6.42
C TYR A 22 -4.68 4.35 5.27
N CYS A 23 -5.10 4.05 4.04
CA CYS A 23 -4.26 4.16 2.86
C CYS A 23 -3.77 5.60 2.63
N ALA A 24 -4.58 6.63 2.91
CA ALA A 24 -4.15 8.02 2.81
C ALA A 24 -3.02 8.34 3.80
N LYS A 25 -3.14 7.93 5.07
CA LYS A 25 -2.07 8.09 6.08
C LYS A 25 -0.80 7.33 5.67
N ALA A 26 -0.95 6.09 5.22
CA ALA A 26 0.16 5.28 4.75
C ALA A 26 0.84 5.90 3.52
N ALA A 27 0.08 6.53 2.62
CA ALA A 27 0.62 7.15 1.41
C ALA A 27 1.54 8.33 1.73
N GLU A 28 1.16 9.19 2.66
CA GLU A 28 2.00 10.30 3.12
C GLU A 28 3.31 9.81 3.74
N LEU A 29 3.23 8.77 4.58
CA LEU A 29 4.43 8.17 5.17
C LEU A 29 5.33 7.51 4.10
N HIS A 30 4.77 6.76 3.17
CA HIS A 30 5.59 6.11 2.14
C HIS A 30 6.27 7.14 1.23
N LYS A 31 5.59 8.24 0.88
CA LYS A 31 6.17 9.32 0.09
C LYS A 31 7.31 10.02 0.84
N SER A 32 7.13 10.31 2.13
CA SER A 32 8.19 10.93 2.95
C SER A 32 9.43 10.04 3.10
N LEU A 33 9.27 8.72 2.91
CA LEU A 33 10.34 7.71 2.98
C LEU A 33 10.93 7.33 1.61
N GLY A 34 10.55 8.01 0.53
CA GLY A 34 11.17 7.85 -0.79
C GLY A 34 10.35 7.10 -1.83
N ALA A 35 9.06 6.81 -1.58
CA ALA A 35 8.17 6.46 -2.67
C ALA A 35 7.92 7.71 -3.54
N GLU A 36 8.11 7.59 -4.85
CA GLU A 36 7.86 8.70 -5.78
C GLU A 36 6.37 9.02 -5.90
N ASP A 37 5.54 7.97 -5.86
CA ASP A 37 4.09 8.07 -5.97
C ASP A 37 3.41 6.92 -5.21
N VAL A 38 2.17 7.15 -4.80
CA VAL A 38 1.32 6.15 -4.16
C VAL A 38 -0.09 6.26 -4.70
N ARG A 39 -0.66 5.13 -5.12
CA ARG A 39 -1.99 5.06 -5.73
C ARG A 39 -2.87 4.09 -4.99
N LEU A 40 -4.13 4.48 -4.79
CA LEU A 40 -5.20 3.59 -4.37
C LEU A 40 -6.22 3.50 -5.51
N MET A 41 -6.50 2.27 -5.96
CA MET A 41 -7.42 1.99 -7.06
C MET A 41 -8.53 1.06 -6.58
N SER A 42 -9.78 1.46 -6.79
CA SER A 42 -10.94 0.58 -6.57
C SER A 42 -11.20 -0.30 -7.79
N THR A 43 -11.62 -1.54 -7.57
CA THR A 43 -12.06 -2.41 -8.67
C THR A 43 -13.43 -1.97 -9.20
N ILE A 44 -13.48 -1.60 -10.49
CA ILE A 44 -14.71 -1.24 -11.21
C ILE A 44 -15.28 -2.45 -11.97
N ALA A 45 -14.41 -3.29 -12.53
CA ALA A 45 -14.76 -4.51 -13.27
C ALA A 45 -13.64 -5.56 -13.14
N GLY A 46 -13.96 -6.84 -13.36
CA GLY A 46 -12.97 -7.94 -13.34
C GLY A 46 -12.65 -8.52 -11.95
N GLY A 47 -13.33 -8.04 -10.90
CA GLY A 47 -13.22 -8.55 -9.54
C GLY A 47 -14.33 -7.99 -8.64
N PRO A 48 -14.38 -8.36 -7.36
CA PRO A 48 -15.34 -7.82 -6.40
C PRO A 48 -15.17 -6.30 -6.21
N GLN A 49 -16.26 -5.55 -6.02
CA GLN A 49 -16.20 -4.12 -5.69
C GLN A 49 -15.58 -3.84 -4.32
N THR A 50 -15.48 -4.85 -3.47
CA THR A 50 -14.73 -4.82 -2.21
C THR A 50 -13.22 -4.86 -2.41
N GLN A 51 -12.75 -5.11 -3.64
CA GLN A 51 -11.34 -5.22 -3.92
C GLN A 51 -10.70 -3.87 -4.23
N PHE A 52 -9.57 -3.61 -3.59
CA PHE A 52 -8.75 -2.41 -3.81
C PHE A 52 -7.31 -2.81 -4.10
N MET A 53 -6.61 -2.00 -4.88
CA MET A 53 -5.17 -2.14 -5.10
C MET A 53 -4.45 -0.88 -4.60
N TYR A 54 -3.52 -1.07 -3.67
CA TYR A 54 -2.62 -0.02 -3.19
C TYR A 54 -1.23 -0.25 -3.78
N VAL A 55 -0.69 0.74 -4.49
CA VAL A 55 0.59 0.65 -5.22
C VAL A 55 1.52 1.76 -4.80
N MET A 56 2.74 1.39 -4.40
CA MET A 56 3.86 2.31 -4.28
C MET A 56 4.73 2.26 -5.53
N VAL A 57 5.10 3.42 -6.07
CA VAL A 57 6.06 3.57 -7.15
C VAL A 57 7.39 4.02 -6.56
N VAL A 58 8.46 3.29 -6.85
CA VAL A 58 9.79 3.52 -6.29
C VAL A 58 10.84 3.48 -7.39
N GLU A 59 11.86 4.31 -7.26
CA GLU A 59 12.88 4.54 -8.30
C GLU A 59 13.63 3.26 -8.72
N SER A 60 13.93 2.38 -7.76
CA SER A 60 14.64 1.12 -8.00
C SER A 60 14.36 0.08 -6.92
N GLU A 61 14.83 -1.16 -7.13
CA GLU A 61 14.78 -2.23 -6.12
C GLU A 61 15.60 -1.87 -4.87
N GLU A 62 16.76 -1.25 -5.02
CA GLU A 62 17.62 -0.82 -3.91
C GLU A 62 16.96 0.28 -3.07
N ALA A 63 16.31 1.23 -3.74
CA ALA A 63 15.53 2.27 -3.08
C ALA A 63 14.34 1.66 -2.32
N PHE A 64 13.64 0.68 -2.92
CA PHE A 64 12.58 -0.07 -2.24
C PHE A 64 13.10 -0.82 -1.01
N GLY A 65 14.22 -1.53 -1.11
CA GLY A 65 14.85 -2.21 0.02
C GLY A 65 15.20 -1.25 1.18
N SER A 66 15.70 -0.06 0.85
CA SER A 66 16.04 0.99 1.82
C SER A 66 14.80 1.58 2.49
N LEU A 67 13.74 1.83 1.72
CA LEU A 67 12.43 2.27 2.21
C LEU A 67 11.85 1.24 3.18
N MET A 68 11.82 -0.05 2.81
CA MET A 68 11.29 -1.11 3.66
C MET A 68 12.11 -1.29 4.95
N LYS A 69 13.43 -1.17 4.89
CA LYS A 69 14.29 -1.19 6.08
C LYS A 69 13.96 -0.04 7.03
N THR A 70 13.66 1.14 6.49
CA THR A 70 13.29 2.31 7.30
C THR A 70 11.89 2.13 7.90
N LEU A 71 10.92 1.66 7.12
CA LEU A 71 9.57 1.35 7.59
C LEU A 71 9.57 0.33 8.74
N ASN A 72 10.38 -0.72 8.66
CA ASN A 72 10.47 -1.73 9.71
C ASN A 72 10.92 -1.16 11.07
N ASN A 73 11.60 -0.02 11.07
CA ASN A 73 12.04 0.68 12.28
C ASN A 73 11.20 1.92 12.61
N SER A 74 10.17 2.23 11.80
CA SER A 74 9.33 3.42 11.99
C SER A 74 8.29 3.19 13.09
N ALA A 75 8.40 3.98 14.16
CA ALA A 75 7.42 3.99 15.24
C ALA A 75 6.04 4.45 14.74
N GLU A 76 6.00 5.41 13.82
CA GLU A 76 4.77 5.89 13.18
C GLU A 76 4.10 4.79 12.37
N TRP A 77 4.86 4.05 11.56
CA TRP A 77 4.35 2.90 10.82
C TRP A 77 3.81 1.81 11.74
N SER A 78 4.55 1.52 12.82
CA SER A 78 4.12 0.54 13.82
C SER A 78 2.82 0.97 14.52
N ALA A 79 2.69 2.25 14.86
CA ALA A 79 1.48 2.78 15.49
C ALA A 79 0.27 2.73 14.54
N LEU A 80 0.45 3.15 13.29
CA LEU A 80 -0.59 3.10 12.26
C LEU A 80 -1.08 1.66 12.01
N ASN A 81 -0.15 0.71 11.90
CA ASN A 81 -0.49 -0.71 11.76
C ASN A 81 -1.22 -1.26 12.98
N LYS A 82 -0.82 -0.89 14.21
CA LYS A 82 -1.51 -1.33 15.42
C LYS A 82 -2.96 -0.82 15.47
N GLU A 83 -3.19 0.44 15.09
CA GLU A 83 -4.52 1.02 14.99
C GLU A 83 -5.37 0.22 13.98
N PHE A 84 -4.82 -0.07 12.80
CA PHE A 84 -5.51 -0.79 11.74
C PHE A 84 -5.79 -2.26 12.07
N PHE A 85 -4.80 -3.00 12.57
CA PHE A 85 -4.91 -4.45 12.80
C PHE A 85 -5.62 -4.81 14.11
N ALA A 86 -5.93 -3.85 14.98
CA ALA A 86 -6.78 -4.08 16.15
C ALA A 86 -8.22 -4.46 15.75
N ASP A 87 -8.73 -3.85 14.67
CA ASP A 87 -10.01 -4.21 14.05
C ASP A 87 -9.89 -4.01 12.52
N PRO A 88 -9.35 -5.01 11.79
CA PRO A 88 -8.99 -4.86 10.39
C PRO A 88 -10.24 -4.63 9.53
N CYS A 89 -10.21 -3.56 8.73
CA CYS A 89 -11.27 -3.26 7.76
C CYS A 89 -11.12 -4.03 6.45
N GLY A 90 -10.04 -4.80 6.26
CA GLY A 90 -9.81 -5.63 5.10
C GLY A 90 -8.61 -6.56 5.28
N GLU A 91 -8.42 -7.46 4.33
CA GLU A 91 -7.36 -8.46 4.31
C GLU A 91 -6.55 -8.37 3.02
N VAL A 92 -5.25 -8.67 3.08
CA VAL A 92 -4.39 -8.75 1.90
C VAL A 92 -4.71 -10.06 1.17
N VAL A 93 -5.08 -9.96 -0.10
CA VAL A 93 -5.31 -11.10 -1.00
C VAL A 93 -4.06 -11.44 -1.79
N ASN A 94 -3.26 -10.42 -2.14
CA ASN A 94 -2.04 -10.59 -2.92
C ASN A 94 -1.06 -9.45 -2.64
N ALA A 95 0.23 -9.74 -2.76
CA ALA A 95 1.30 -8.75 -2.73
C ALA A 95 2.35 -9.10 -3.79
N SER A 96 2.85 -8.08 -4.49
CA SER A 96 3.90 -8.29 -5.50
C SER A 96 4.77 -7.05 -5.63
N LEU A 97 6.07 -7.26 -5.81
CA LEU A 97 6.97 -6.27 -6.37
C LEU A 97 7.10 -6.54 -7.87
N ARG A 98 6.88 -5.51 -8.68
CA ARG A 98 6.96 -5.59 -10.15
C ARG A 98 7.89 -4.52 -10.67
N GLN A 99 8.45 -4.75 -11.84
CA GLN A 99 9.33 -3.81 -12.51
C GLN A 99 8.67 -3.37 -13.81
N ASP A 100 8.76 -2.08 -14.13
CA ASP A 100 8.38 -1.61 -15.46
C ASP A 100 9.53 -1.91 -16.43
N ILE A 101 9.24 -2.77 -17.40
CA ILE A 101 10.19 -3.25 -18.42
C ILE A 101 10.11 -2.44 -19.72
N PHE A 102 9.17 -1.49 -19.81
CA PHE A 102 9.04 -0.58 -20.96
C PHE A 102 9.58 0.83 -20.67
N SER A 103 9.87 1.15 -19.40
CA SER A 103 10.46 2.42 -18.95
C SER A 103 11.98 2.44 -18.98
#